data_AF-A0A8H5DRS1-F1
#
_entry.id   AF-A0A8H5DRS1-F1
#
_cell.length_a   1.000
_cell.length_b   1.000
_cell.length_c   1.000
_cell.angle_alpha   90.00
_cell.angle_beta   90.00
_cell.angle_gamma   90.00
#
_symmetry.space_group_name_H-M   'P 1'
#
loop_
_entity.id
_entity.type
_entity.pdbx_description
1 polymer ?
#
loop_
_entity_poly.entity_id
_entity_poly.type
_entity_poly.pdbx_seq_one_letter_code
_entity_poly.pdbx_strand_id
1 'polypeptide(L)'
;MRARGIINAQLRPHLLYKKLRLHTPECEVFRTSDVYNFEQRPVIGHFQYGDLVKQRERANRPRRHPIPGARNLPAERLYQRRLRDLTPALWFEDPYLVCVLLSLAQLQRQKGQTTPETFFVRLLVTNASDTTHAHVFQADIPSKLLHALGNPTEDMDNL
;
A
#
# COMPACT_ATOMS: atom_id res chain seq x y z
N MET A 1 -33.40 -2.10 5.68
CA MET A 1 -32.75 -2.30 4.36
C MET A 1 -31.26 -2.54 4.60
N ARG A 2 -30.69 -3.67 4.13
CA ARG A 2 -29.22 -3.88 4.15
C ARG A 2 -28.61 -3.05 3.01
N ALA A 3 -27.56 -2.28 3.30
CA ALA A 3 -26.81 -1.55 2.29
C ALA A 3 -26.28 -2.53 1.23
N ARG A 4 -26.59 -2.28 -0.03
CA ARG A 4 -26.10 -3.04 -1.20
C ARG A 4 -24.96 -2.21 -1.81
N GLY A 5 -23.80 -2.81 -2.07
CA GLY A 5 -22.67 -2.13 -2.74
C GLY A 5 -21.32 -2.33 -2.05
N ILE A 6 -20.39 -1.42 -2.37
CA ILE A 6 -19.04 -1.34 -1.80
C ILE A 6 -19.14 -0.64 -0.43
N ILE A 7 -18.78 -1.32 0.65
CA ILE A 7 -18.86 -0.77 2.02
C ILE A 7 -17.44 -0.52 2.54
N ASN A 8 -17.16 0.69 3.03
CA ASN A 8 -15.90 0.99 3.73
C ASN A 8 -15.85 0.13 4.99
N ALA A 9 -14.85 -0.75 5.08
CA ALA A 9 -14.76 -1.72 6.14
C ALA A 9 -14.03 -1.21 7.39
N GLN A 10 -13.59 0.06 7.41
CA GLN A 10 -12.76 0.68 8.47
C GLN A 10 -11.55 -0.18 8.89
N LEU A 11 -11.04 -1.01 7.97
CA LEU A 11 -9.94 -1.93 8.22
C LEU A 11 -8.68 -1.38 7.58
N ARG A 12 -7.60 -1.36 8.35
CA ARG A 12 -6.28 -1.02 7.83
C ARG A 12 -5.54 -2.31 7.46
N PRO A 13 -5.01 -2.42 6.24
CA PRO A 13 -4.15 -3.54 5.88
C PRO A 13 -2.77 -3.35 6.53
N HIS A 14 -2.07 -4.45 6.79
CA HIS A 14 -0.74 -4.43 7.39
C HIS A 14 0.21 -5.23 6.51
N LEU A 15 1.39 -4.67 6.28
CA LEU A 15 2.50 -5.42 5.69
C LEU A 15 3.17 -6.20 6.80
N LEU A 16 3.13 -7.52 6.69
CA LEU A 16 3.76 -8.44 7.62
C LEU A 16 4.99 -9.08 6.99
N TYR A 17 6.06 -9.19 7.77
CA TYR A 17 7.24 -9.96 7.45
C TYR A 17 7.67 -10.75 8.68
N LYS A 18 7.95 -12.05 8.54
CA LYS A 18 8.25 -12.95 9.67
C LYS A 18 7.17 -12.89 10.76
N LYS A 19 5.91 -12.74 10.35
CA LYS A 19 4.72 -12.54 11.22
C LYS A 19 4.75 -11.26 12.06
N LEU A 20 5.72 -10.38 11.86
CA LEU A 20 5.82 -9.07 12.51
C LEU A 20 5.21 -8.00 11.62
N ARG A 21 4.54 -7.02 12.24
CA ARG A 21 4.02 -5.84 11.53
C ARG A 21 5.19 -4.94 11.14
N LEU A 22 5.53 -4.95 9.86
CA LEU A 22 6.58 -4.10 9.30
C LEU A 22 6.04 -2.69 9.00
N HIS A 23 4.83 -2.61 8.44
CA HIS A 23 4.26 -1.33 8.02
C HIS A 23 2.73 -1.37 8.00
N THR A 24 2.10 -0.19 8.08
CA THR A 24 0.65 -0.01 7.94
C THR A 24 0.39 1.12 6.93
N PRO A 25 0.07 0.82 5.66
CA PRO A 25 -0.26 1.85 4.70
C PRO A 25 -1.57 2.57 5.07
N GLU A 26 -1.65 3.85 4.72
CA GLU A 26 -2.88 4.65 4.78
C GLU A 26 -3.80 4.28 3.61
N CYS A 27 -4.27 3.04 3.62
CA CYS A 27 -5.14 2.47 2.60
C CYS A 27 -6.51 2.17 3.23
N GLU A 28 -7.56 2.71 2.62
CA GLU A 28 -8.94 2.35 2.96
C GLU A 28 -9.30 1.05 2.27
N VAL A 29 -10.00 0.15 2.98
CA VAL A 29 -10.36 -1.17 2.45
C VAL A 29 -11.86 -1.25 2.31
N PHE A 30 -12.29 -1.67 1.12
CA PHE A 30 -13.69 -1.92 0.83
C PHE A 30 -14.01 -3.40 0.73
N ARG A 31 -15.25 -3.73 1.08
CA ARG A 31 -15.84 -5.06 0.86
C ARG A 31 -16.88 -4.99 -0.24
N THR A 32 -16.84 -5.98 -1.12
CA THR A 32 -17.89 -6.22 -2.09
C THR A 32 -19.04 -6.99 -1.45
N SER A 33 -20.28 -6.54 -1.74
CA SER A 33 -21.51 -7.18 -1.26
C SER A 33 -21.64 -8.62 -1.78
N ASP A 34 -22.32 -9.46 -1.00
CA ASP A 34 -22.62 -10.87 -1.34
C ASP A 34 -23.48 -11.04 -2.60
N VAL A 35 -24.08 -9.96 -3.11
CA VAL A 35 -24.96 -9.97 -4.29
C VAL A 35 -24.21 -10.36 -5.57
N TYR A 36 -22.90 -10.15 -5.61
CA TYR A 36 -22.06 -10.57 -6.72
C TYR A 36 -21.47 -11.95 -6.41
N ASN A 37 -21.94 -12.98 -7.12
CA ASN A 37 -21.50 -14.38 -7.00
C ASN A 37 -20.08 -14.58 -7.55
N PHE A 38 -19.10 -13.87 -7.01
CA PHE A 38 -17.69 -14.13 -7.32
C PHE A 38 -17.26 -15.42 -6.62
N GLU A 39 -16.70 -16.37 -7.38
CA GLU A 39 -16.08 -17.58 -6.82
C GLU A 39 -15.00 -17.21 -5.79
N GLN A 40 -14.21 -16.18 -6.12
CA GLN A 40 -13.28 -15.56 -5.18
C GLN A 40 -13.37 -14.04 -5.25
N ARG A 41 -13.71 -13.42 -4.12
CA ARG A 41 -13.91 -11.97 -4.06
C ARG A 41 -12.56 -11.23 -4.04
N PRO A 42 -12.34 -10.23 -4.90
CA PRO A 42 -11.16 -9.40 -4.78
C PRO A 42 -11.25 -8.51 -3.53
N VAL A 43 -10.11 -8.29 -2.89
CA VAL A 43 -9.99 -7.21 -1.91
C VAL A 43 -9.70 -5.91 -2.65
N ILE A 44 -10.50 -4.88 -2.36
CA ILE A 44 -10.40 -3.58 -3.02
C ILE A 44 -9.88 -2.57 -2.00
N GLY A 45 -8.75 -1.95 -2.30
CA GLY A 45 -8.19 -0.83 -1.53
C GLY A 45 -8.37 0.50 -2.27
N HIS A 46 -8.49 1.59 -1.52
CA HIS A 46 -8.22 2.95 -1.99
C HIS A 46 -7.00 3.50 -1.29
N PHE A 47 -6.13 4.14 -2.08
CA PHE A 47 -4.91 4.75 -1.60
C PHE A 47 -4.75 6.14 -2.20
N GLN A 48 -4.49 7.12 -1.34
CA GLN A 48 -4.23 8.49 -1.74
C GLN A 48 -2.72 8.71 -1.83
N TYR A 49 -2.18 8.75 -3.05
CA TYR A 49 -0.74 8.85 -3.27
C TYR A 49 -0.14 10.14 -2.69
N GLY A 50 -0.91 11.23 -2.70
CA GLY A 50 -0.48 12.51 -2.12
C GLY A 50 -0.13 12.42 -0.63
N ASP A 51 -0.70 11.48 0.12
CA ASP A 51 -0.38 11.32 1.53
C ASP A 51 0.98 10.63 1.74
N LEU A 52 1.37 9.70 0.85
CA LEU A 52 2.72 9.16 0.82
C LEU A 52 3.78 10.23 0.57
N VAL A 53 3.51 11.14 -0.38
CA VAL A 53 4.41 12.27 -0.66
C VAL A 53 4.59 13.12 0.59
N LYS A 54 3.49 13.51 1.26
CA LYS A 54 3.55 14.26 2.54
C LYS A 54 4.28 13.49 3.63
N GLN A 55 4.12 12.17 3.72
CA GLN A 55 4.84 11.34 4.68
C GLN A 55 6.35 11.37 4.42
N ARG A 56 6.78 11.24 3.16
CA ARG A 56 8.19 11.34 2.76
C ARG A 56 8.79 12.70 3.07
N GLU A 57 8.06 13.78 2.79
CA GLU A 57 8.45 15.16 3.12
C GLU A 57 8.67 15.34 4.62
N ARG A 58 7.72 14.86 5.43
CA ARG A 58 7.80 14.92 6.90
C ARG A 58 8.99 14.14 7.44
N ALA A 59 9.21 12.92 6.94
CA ALA A 59 10.30 12.06 7.37
C ALA A 59 11.69 12.60 7.02
N ASN A 60 11.81 13.35 5.93
CA ASN A 60 13.09 13.89 5.46
C ASN A 60 13.32 15.36 5.81
N ARG A 61 12.37 16.02 6.49
CA ARG A 61 12.40 17.47 6.74
C ARG A 61 13.76 17.93 7.29
N PRO A 62 14.42 18.92 6.65
CA PRO A 62 15.74 19.36 7.08
C PRO A 62 15.67 20.01 8.47
N ARG A 63 16.71 19.80 9.27
CA ARG A 63 16.87 20.52 10.54
C ARG A 63 17.00 22.01 10.28
N ARG A 64 16.31 22.81 11.10
CA ARG A 64 16.40 24.27 11.05
C ARG A 64 17.85 24.71 11.28
N HIS A 65 18.22 25.84 10.68
CA HIS A 65 19.50 26.47 10.97
C HIS A 65 19.54 26.89 12.45
N PRO A 66 20.69 26.77 13.15
CA PRO A 66 20.79 27.18 14.55
C PRO A 66 20.48 28.67 14.77
N ILE A 67 20.87 29.51 13.80
CA ILE A 67 20.57 30.94 13.78
C ILE A 67 19.14 31.15 13.27
N PRO A 68 18.25 31.80 14.05
CA PRO A 68 16.90 32.15 13.60
C PRO A 68 16.91 32.99 12.32
N GLY A 69 16.04 32.67 11.37
CA GLY A 69 15.92 33.38 10.09
C GLY A 69 16.96 32.99 9.03
N ALA A 70 18.05 32.31 9.40
CA ALA A 70 19.02 31.81 8.45
C ALA A 70 18.56 30.49 7.80
N ARG A 71 18.96 30.27 6.54
CA ARG A 71 18.64 29.06 5.78
C ARG A 71 19.75 28.02 5.93
N ASN A 72 19.38 26.75 6.08
CA ASN A 72 20.32 25.63 6.09
C ASN A 72 20.42 25.03 4.67
N LEU A 73 21.00 25.80 3.73
CA LEU A 73 21.03 25.44 2.31
C LEU A 73 21.64 24.04 2.03
N PRO A 74 22.72 23.59 2.71
CA PRO A 74 23.23 22.24 2.53
C PRO A 74 22.21 21.17 2.93
N ALA A 75 21.52 21.34 4.07
CA ALA A 75 20.48 20.41 4.50
C ALA A 75 19.26 20.43 3.57
N GLU A 76 18.87 21.61 3.06
CA GLU A 76 17.81 21.76 2.06
C GLU A 76 18.16 21.01 0.76
N ARG A 77 19.39 21.13 0.25
CA ARG A 77 19.84 20.40 -0.95
C ARG A 77 19.85 18.88 -0.74
N LEU A 78 20.33 18.43 0.42
CA LEU A 78 20.32 17.01 0.76
C LEU A 78 18.89 16.46 0.87
N TYR A 79 17.99 17.22 1.48
CA TYR A 79 16.57 16.91 1.55
C TYR A 79 15.95 16.75 0.15
N GLN A 80 16.16 17.72 -0.74
CA GLN A 80 15.64 17.67 -2.10
C GLN A 80 16.18 16.46 -2.89
N ARG A 81 17.46 16.13 -2.70
CA ARG A 81 18.06 14.94 -3.30
C ARG A 81 17.39 13.66 -2.79
N ARG A 82 17.25 13.50 -1.47
CA ARG A 82 16.60 12.32 -0.88
C ARG A 82 15.15 12.16 -1.33
N LEU A 83 14.39 13.25 -1.41
CA LEU A 83 13.02 13.18 -1.90
C LEU A 83 12.92 12.73 -3.35
N ARG A 84 13.82 13.21 -4.20
CA ARG A 84 13.93 12.78 -5.60
C ARG A 84 14.30 11.31 -5.72
N ASP A 85 15.22 10.85 -4.86
CA ASP A 85 15.63 9.43 -4.86
C ASP A 85 14.49 8.51 -4.37
N LEU A 86 13.64 8.99 -3.45
CA LEU A 86 12.51 8.23 -2.91
C LEU A 86 11.25 8.29 -3.77
N THR A 87 11.07 9.33 -4.58
CA THR A 87 9.84 9.58 -5.34
C THR A 87 10.15 9.47 -6.83
N PRO A 88 9.65 8.43 -7.51
CA PRO A 88 9.89 8.29 -8.93
C PRO A 88 9.27 9.45 -9.73
N ALA A 89 9.79 9.67 -10.94
CA ALA A 89 9.26 10.68 -11.84
C ALA A 89 7.80 10.38 -12.23
N LEU A 90 7.49 9.10 -12.46
CA LEU A 90 6.15 8.60 -12.70
C LEU A 90 5.64 7.98 -11.40
N TRP A 91 4.64 8.62 -10.80
CA TRP A 91 4.14 8.20 -9.48
C TRP A 91 3.57 6.77 -9.47
N PHE A 92 3.03 6.30 -10.60
CA PHE A 92 2.46 4.96 -10.73
C PHE A 92 3.53 3.85 -10.80
N GLU A 93 4.80 4.22 -10.95
CA GLU A 93 5.95 3.30 -10.88
C GLU A 93 6.51 3.19 -9.46
N ASP A 94 5.87 3.83 -8.48
CA ASP A 94 6.34 3.80 -7.10
C ASP A 94 6.27 2.39 -6.51
N PRO A 95 7.41 1.80 -6.10
CA PRO A 95 7.44 0.44 -5.55
C PRO A 95 6.65 0.33 -4.24
N TYR A 96 6.35 1.44 -3.56
CA TYR A 96 5.48 1.44 -2.39
C TYR A 96 4.07 0.93 -2.70
N LEU A 97 3.57 1.10 -3.93
CA LEU A 97 2.27 0.54 -4.33
C LEU A 97 2.24 -0.99 -4.21
N VAL A 98 3.38 -1.65 -4.46
CA VAL A 98 3.52 -3.10 -4.24
C VAL A 98 3.35 -3.44 -2.76
N CYS A 99 3.92 -2.63 -1.85
CA CYS A 99 3.74 -2.82 -0.40
C CYS A 99 2.26 -2.70 0.00
N VAL A 100 1.51 -1.78 -0.60
CA VAL A 100 0.06 -1.64 -0.36
C VAL A 100 -0.69 -2.87 -0.85
N LEU A 101 -0.43 -3.33 -2.08
CA LEU A 101 -1.05 -4.52 -2.67
C LEU A 101 -0.78 -5.79 -1.83
N LEU A 102 0.46 -6.00 -1.40
CA LEU A 102 0.84 -7.10 -0.50
C LEU A 102 0.09 -7.04 0.84
N SER A 103 -0.01 -5.85 1.43
CA SER A 103 -0.74 -5.65 2.69
C SER A 103 -2.23 -6.02 2.56
N LEU A 104 -2.84 -5.72 1.41
CA LEU A 104 -4.23 -6.09 1.11
C LEU A 104 -4.40 -7.60 0.97
N ALA A 105 -3.50 -8.28 0.25
CA ALA A 105 -3.53 -9.74 0.12
C ALA A 105 -3.36 -10.43 1.48
N GLN A 106 -2.44 -9.94 2.33
CA GLN A 106 -2.26 -10.44 3.69
C GLN A 106 -3.53 -10.24 4.55
N LEU A 107 -4.18 -9.09 4.43
CA LEU A 107 -5.46 -8.83 5.11
C LEU A 107 -6.57 -9.79 4.62
N GLN A 108 -6.61 -10.12 3.34
CA GLN A 108 -7.57 -11.10 2.80
C GLN A 108 -7.29 -12.49 3.37
N ARG A 109 -6.03 -12.93 3.38
CA ARG A 109 -5.62 -14.21 3.96
C ARG A 109 -6.01 -14.35 5.43
N GLN A 110 -5.86 -13.29 6.22
CA GLN A 110 -6.22 -13.31 7.65
C GLN A 110 -7.72 -13.47 7.91
N LYS A 111 -8.57 -13.11 6.95
CA LYS A 111 -10.04 -13.19 7.08
C LYS A 111 -10.63 -14.44 6.44
N GLY A 112 -9.90 -15.07 5.53
CA GLY A 112 -10.34 -16.28 4.85
C GLY A 112 -10.40 -17.46 5.81
N GLN A 113 -11.49 -18.24 5.73
CA GLN A 113 -11.57 -19.55 6.38
C GLN A 113 -10.73 -20.59 5.61
N THR A 114 -10.67 -20.44 4.29
CA THR A 114 -9.85 -21.23 3.38
C THR A 114 -8.71 -20.38 2.82
N THR A 115 -7.57 -21.01 2.56
CA THR A 115 -6.43 -20.38 1.88
C THR A 115 -6.51 -20.69 0.38
N PRO A 116 -7.00 -19.75 -0.46
CA PRO A 116 -6.98 -19.94 -1.91
C PRO A 116 -5.55 -20.01 -2.42
N GLU A 117 -5.36 -20.56 -3.63
CA GLU A 117 -4.03 -20.61 -4.26
C GLU A 117 -3.49 -19.22 -4.61
N THR A 118 -4.38 -18.29 -4.96
CA THR A 118 -4.05 -16.93 -5.37
C THR A 118 -4.99 -15.95 -4.67
N PHE A 119 -4.51 -14.75 -4.32
CA PHE A 119 -5.28 -13.66 -3.74
C PHE A 119 -5.45 -12.54 -4.75
N PHE A 120 -6.69 -12.24 -5.12
CA PHE A 120 -7.00 -11.18 -6.08
C PHE A 120 -7.09 -9.83 -5.38
N VAL A 121 -6.17 -8.92 -5.73
CA VAL A 121 -6.13 -7.57 -5.17
C VAL A 121 -6.43 -6.55 -6.26
N ARG A 122 -7.22 -5.53 -5.91
CA ARG A 122 -7.41 -4.32 -6.69
C ARG A 122 -7.10 -3.11 -5.82
N LEU A 123 -6.35 -2.16 -6.36
CA LEU A 123 -5.99 -0.93 -5.67
C LEU A 123 -6.36 0.27 -6.54
N LEU A 124 -7.37 1.03 -6.10
CA LEU A 124 -7.68 2.32 -6.66
C LEU A 124 -6.71 3.35 -6.07
N VAL A 125 -5.87 3.94 -6.91
CA VAL A 125 -4.97 5.01 -6.49
C VAL A 125 -5.48 6.34 -6.99
N THR A 126 -5.55 7.31 -6.08
CA THR A 126 -5.90 8.69 -6.40
C THR A 126 -4.72 9.60 -6.13
N ASN A 127 -4.52 10.57 -7.02
CA ASN A 127 -3.48 11.57 -6.90
C ASN A 127 -4.10 12.93 -7.22
N ALA A 128 -3.98 13.90 -6.32
CA ALA A 128 -4.56 15.24 -6.52
C ALA A 128 -3.99 15.97 -7.75
N SER A 129 -2.80 15.57 -8.21
CA SER A 129 -2.19 16.11 -9.44
C SER A 129 -2.70 15.47 -10.73
N ASP A 130 -3.40 14.32 -10.65
CA ASP A 130 -4.02 13.68 -11.81
C ASP A 130 -5.55 13.68 -11.65
N THR A 131 -6.18 14.63 -12.33
CA THR A 131 -7.64 14.78 -12.36
C THR A 131 -8.28 14.10 -13.57
N THR A 132 -7.48 13.46 -14.41
CA THR A 132 -7.89 13.02 -15.74
C THR A 132 -8.06 11.51 -15.85
N HIS A 133 -7.34 10.73 -15.04
CA HIS A 133 -7.35 9.27 -15.11
C HIS A 133 -7.72 8.64 -13.77
N ALA A 134 -8.50 7.56 -13.85
CA ALA A 134 -8.67 6.64 -12.73
C ALA A 134 -7.61 5.55 -12.82
N HIS A 135 -6.83 5.35 -11.76
CA HIS A 135 -5.76 4.37 -11.74
C HIS A 135 -6.16 3.18 -10.89
N VAL A 136 -6.32 2.03 -11.54
CA VAL A 136 -6.65 0.77 -10.87
C VAL A 136 -5.53 -0.21 -11.12
N PHE A 137 -4.79 -0.53 -10.06
CA PHE A 137 -3.77 -1.57 -10.09
C PHE A 137 -4.40 -2.90 -9.75
N GLN A 138 -4.00 -3.92 -10.48
CA GLN A 138 -4.42 -5.30 -10.29
C GLN A 138 -3.20 -6.16 -10.02
N ALA A 139 -3.30 -7.01 -9.00
CA ALA A 139 -2.29 -8.01 -8.70
C ALA A 139 -2.96 -9.30 -8.24
N ASP A 140 -2.45 -10.40 -8.77
CA ASP A 140 -2.87 -11.75 -8.44
C ASP A 140 -1.72 -12.37 -7.64
N ILE A 141 -1.86 -12.40 -6.32
CA ILE A 141 -0.76 -12.68 -5.39
C ILE A 141 -0.82 -14.15 -4.95
N PRO A 142 0.19 -14.97 -5.27
CA PRO A 142 0.19 -16.37 -4.87
C PRO A 142 0.21 -16.56 -3.36
N SER A 143 -0.48 -17.58 -2.87
CA SER A 143 -0.49 -17.95 -1.45
C SER A 143 0.91 -18.32 -0.94
N LYS A 144 1.70 -19.00 -1.78
CA LYS A 144 3.11 -19.35 -1.49
C LYS A 144 3.95 -18.10 -1.19
N LEU A 145 3.75 -17.01 -1.94
CA LEU A 145 4.45 -15.74 -1.69
C LEU A 145 4.09 -15.18 -0.30
N LEU A 146 2.81 -15.16 0.05
CA LEU A 146 2.39 -14.73 1.38
C LEU A 146 2.90 -15.66 2.49
N HIS A 147 3.08 -16.95 2.18
CA HIS A 147 3.67 -17.93 3.08
C HIS A 147 5.13 -17.62 3.37
N ALA A 148 5.95 -17.46 2.33
CA ALA A 148 7.36 -17.11 2.46
C ALA A 148 7.57 -15.77 3.17
N LEU A 149 6.71 -14.77 2.94
CA LEU A 149 6.75 -13.52 3.71
C LEU A 149 6.54 -13.74 5.21
N GLY A 150 5.70 -14.70 5.59
CA GLY A 150 5.47 -15.08 6.99
C GLY A 150 6.57 -15.97 7.58
N ASN A 151 7.18 -16.81 6.74
CA ASN A 151 8.19 -17.81 7.10
C ASN A 151 9.39 -17.71 6.14
N PRO A 152 10.26 -16.70 6.28
CA PRO A 152 11.28 -16.37 5.27
C PRO A 152 12.42 -17.39 5.15
N THR A 153 12.45 -18.41 6.01
CA THR A 153 13.41 -19.53 5.94
C THR A 153 12.91 -20.68 5.07
N GLU A 154 11.64 -20.67 4.70
CA GLU A 154 11.05 -21.68 3.83
C GLU A 154 11.15 -21.20 2.39
N ASP A 155 11.66 -22.08 1.53
CA ASP A 155 11.87 -21.78 0.12
C ASP A 155 10.53 -21.72 -0.63
N MET A 156 10.41 -20.74 -1.52
CA MET A 156 9.25 -20.55 -2.38
C MET A 156 9.03 -21.72 -3.35
N ASP A 157 10.12 -22.33 -3.81
CA ASP A 157 10.09 -23.39 -4.81
C ASP A 157 9.76 -24.77 -4.19
N ASN A 158 9.83 -24.88 -2.87
CA ASN A 158 9.58 -26.11 -2.11
C ASN A 158 8.25 -26.11 -1.34
N LEU A 159 7.37 -25.14 -1.62
CA LEU A 159 6.04 -24.95 -1.02
C LEU A 159 4.91 -25.25 -2.01
#